data_AF-A0A7M2P6D8-F1
#
_entry.id   AF-A0A7M2P6D8-F1
#
_cell.length_a   1.000
_cell.length_b   1.000
_cell.length_c   1.000
_cell.angle_alpha   90.00
_cell.angle_beta   90.00
_cell.angle_gamma   90.00
#
_symmetry.space_group_name_H-M   'P 1'
#
loop_
_entity.id
_entity.type
_entity.pdbx_description
1 polymer ?
#
loop_
_entity_poly.entity_id
_entity_poly.type
_entity_poly.pdbx_seq_one_letter_code
_entity_poly.pdbx_strand_id
1 'polypeptide(L)'
;QFVWGGFSVNNATLNRFFSLHYLLPFILAALAAMHLLALHEHGSSNPLGVSGNTDRLPFHPYFTFKDLVTFFVFLLSLALIVFYAPNLLGHSDNYIPANPMQTPPSITEYSLV
;
A
#
# COMPACT_ATOMS: atom_id res chain seq x y z
N GLN A 1 23.59 -3.25 -12.97
CA GLN A 1 23.53 -4.46 -13.81
C GLN A 1 22.84 -5.64 -13.13
N PHE A 2 23.22 -6.04 -11.91
CA PHE A 2 22.66 -7.21 -11.22
C PHE A 2 21.11 -7.21 -11.13
N VAL A 3 20.53 -6.14 -10.59
CA VAL A 3 19.06 -5.99 -10.45
C VAL A 3 18.37 -6.04 -11.81
N TRP A 4 18.89 -5.28 -12.78
CA TRP A 4 18.35 -5.20 -14.14
C TRP A 4 18.55 -6.49 -14.95
N GLY A 5 19.49 -7.36 -14.58
CA GLY A 5 19.85 -8.52 -15.40
C GLY A 5 20.45 -8.15 -16.76
N GLY A 6 21.05 -6.96 -16.86
CA GLY A 6 21.59 -6.38 -18.08
C GLY A 6 22.14 -4.97 -17.85
N PHE A 7 22.51 -4.28 -18.94
CA PHE A 7 23.08 -2.93 -18.89
C PHE A 7 22.04 -1.82 -18.70
N SER A 8 20.78 -2.08 -19.04
CA SER A 8 19.66 -1.13 -18.92
C SER A 8 18.40 -1.85 -18.45
N VAL A 9 17.35 -1.08 -18.14
CA VAL A 9 16.01 -1.64 -17.86
C VAL A 9 15.46 -2.25 -19.15
N ASN A 10 15.18 -3.55 -19.11
CA ASN A 10 14.73 -4.31 -20.27
C ASN A 10 13.76 -5.42 -19.85
N ASN A 11 13.47 -6.36 -20.77
CA ASN A 11 12.58 -7.49 -20.53
C ASN A 11 13.01 -8.37 -19.32
N ALA A 12 14.32 -8.54 -19.08
CA ALA A 12 14.80 -9.30 -17.93
C ALA A 12 14.41 -8.60 -16.61
N THR A 13 14.53 -7.27 -16.55
CA THR A 13 14.08 -6.48 -15.40
C THR A 13 12.58 -6.62 -15.16
N LEU A 14 11.76 -6.47 -16.21
CA LEU A 14 10.29 -6.49 -16.08
C LEU A 14 9.78 -7.83 -15.56
N ASN A 15 10.29 -8.94 -16.09
CA ASN A 15 9.90 -10.28 -15.63
C ASN A 15 10.28 -10.53 -14.17
N ARG A 16 11.47 -10.09 -13.75
CA ARG A 16 11.90 -10.20 -12.35
C ARG A 16 11.05 -9.34 -11.43
N PHE A 17 10.74 -8.12 -11.84
CA PHE A 17 9.89 -7.21 -11.06
C PHE A 17 8.48 -7.76 -10.93
N PHE A 18 7.92 -8.39 -11.96
CA PHE A 18 6.65 -9.09 -11.85
C PHE A 18 6.71 -10.24 -10.83
N SER A 19 7.73 -11.12 -10.92
CA SER A 19 7.89 -12.22 -9.95
C SER A 19 8.06 -11.73 -8.51
N LEU A 20 8.83 -10.65 -8.31
CA LEU A 20 9.02 -10.04 -6.99
C LEU A 20 7.73 -9.35 -6.50
N HIS A 21 7.05 -8.60 -7.35
CA HIS A 21 5.79 -7.95 -7.02
C HIS A 21 4.71 -8.96 -6.63
N TYR A 22 4.71 -10.16 -7.23
CA TYR A 22 3.83 -11.24 -6.83
C TYR A 22 4.22 -11.84 -5.46
N LEU A 23 5.51 -12.03 -5.20
CA LEU A 23 6.01 -12.64 -3.95
C LEU A 23 5.86 -11.72 -2.73
N LEU A 24 6.18 -10.43 -2.89
CA LEU A 24 6.27 -9.48 -1.78
C LEU A 24 4.98 -9.32 -0.96
N PRO A 25 3.76 -9.29 -1.54
CA PRO A 25 2.51 -9.24 -0.80
C PRO A 25 2.35 -10.39 0.20
N PHE A 26 2.82 -11.60 -0.11
CA PHE A 26 2.76 -12.74 0.81
C PHE A 26 3.74 -12.60 1.97
N ILE A 27 4.94 -12.07 1.69
CA ILE A 27 5.92 -11.74 2.73
C ILE A 27 5.34 -10.66 3.65
N LEU A 28 4.71 -9.62 3.10
CA LEU A 28 4.04 -8.58 3.88
C LEU A 28 2.88 -9.12 4.72
N ALA A 29 2.10 -10.07 4.21
CA ALA A 29 1.05 -10.74 4.97
C ALA A 29 1.64 -11.52 6.17
N ALA A 30 2.76 -12.23 5.98
CA ALA A 30 3.45 -12.91 7.07
C ALA A 30 4.00 -11.93 8.12
N LEU A 31 4.61 -10.82 7.68
CA LEU A 31 5.07 -9.75 8.56
C LEU A 31 3.91 -9.10 9.33
N ALA A 32 2.75 -8.89 8.69
CA ALA A 32 1.55 -8.37 9.35
C ALA A 32 1.02 -9.33 10.42
N ALA A 33 1.02 -10.64 10.17
CA ALA A 33 0.65 -11.64 11.18
C ALA A 33 1.62 -11.63 12.37
N MET A 34 2.94 -11.59 12.12
CA MET A 34 3.93 -11.47 13.20
C MET A 34 3.78 -10.17 13.98
N HIS A 35 3.46 -9.07 13.31
CA HIS A 35 3.18 -7.78 13.95
C HIS A 35 1.96 -7.88 14.88
N LEU A 36 0.87 -8.53 14.44
CA LEU A 36 -0.31 -8.75 15.27
C LEU A 36 -0.03 -9.67 16.46
N LEU A 37 0.81 -10.70 16.30
CA LEU A 37 1.25 -11.54 17.41
C LEU A 37 2.02 -10.72 18.45
N ALA A 38 2.99 -9.91 18.02
CA ALA A 38 3.73 -9.02 18.91
C ALA A 38 2.82 -8.02 19.64
N LEU A 39 1.80 -7.50 18.94
CA LEU A 39 0.79 -6.62 19.55
C LEU A 39 -0.05 -7.38 20.59
N HIS A 40 -0.42 -8.64 20.35
CA HIS A 40 -1.25 -9.42 21.27
C HIS A 40 -0.55 -9.75 22.59
N GLU A 41 0.78 -9.84 22.63
CA GLU A 41 1.53 -10.08 23.87
C GLU A 41 1.34 -8.97 24.92
N HIS A 42 1.21 -7.71 24.48
CA HIS A 42 1.09 -6.55 25.38
C HIS A 42 -0.27 -5.86 25.31
N GLY A 43 -1.04 -6.10 24.25
CA GLY A 43 -2.28 -5.41 23.96
C GLY A 43 -2.08 -4.00 23.39
N SER A 44 -3.18 -3.37 22.98
CA SER A 44 -3.16 -2.00 22.46
C SER A 44 -2.94 -0.97 23.57
N SER A 45 -2.23 0.11 23.23
CA SER A 45 -2.19 1.32 24.05
C SER A 45 -3.51 2.11 23.95
N ASN A 46 -3.66 3.15 24.76
CA ASN A 46 -4.81 4.06 24.74
C ASN A 46 -4.35 5.53 24.70
N PRO A 47 -5.24 6.48 24.32
CA PRO A 47 -4.88 7.88 24.14
C PRO A 47 -4.34 8.59 25.39
N LEU A 48 -4.66 8.08 26.59
CA LEU A 48 -4.17 8.64 27.84
C LEU A 48 -2.75 8.14 28.19
N GLY A 49 -2.24 7.14 27.47
CA GLY A 49 -0.89 6.59 27.69
C GLY A 49 -0.69 5.86 29.01
N VAL A 50 -1.77 5.62 29.77
CA VAL A 50 -1.75 4.89 31.05
C VAL A 50 -2.11 3.42 30.85
N SER A 51 -1.94 2.58 31.87
CA SER A 51 -2.35 1.17 31.77
C SER A 51 -3.85 1.05 31.50
N GLY A 52 -4.22 0.34 30.43
CA GLY A 52 -5.62 0.05 30.09
C GLY A 52 -6.20 -1.17 30.81
N ASN A 53 -5.45 -1.80 31.74
CA ASN A 53 -5.85 -3.07 32.35
C ASN A 53 -7.10 -2.97 33.24
N THR A 54 -7.38 -1.79 33.77
CA THR A 54 -8.51 -1.54 34.68
C THR A 54 -9.85 -1.43 33.98
N ASP A 55 -9.86 -1.13 32.68
CA ASP A 55 -11.09 -0.88 31.90
C ASP A 55 -10.96 -1.47 30.49
N ARG A 56 -10.91 -2.81 30.41
CA ARG A 56 -10.86 -3.53 29.13
C ARG A 56 -12.26 -3.95 28.70
N LEU A 57 -12.64 -3.53 27.50
CA LEU A 57 -13.81 -4.05 26.79
C LEU A 57 -13.41 -5.21 25.86
N PRO A 58 -14.26 -6.23 25.68
CA PRO A 58 -14.02 -7.26 24.69
C PRO A 58 -14.03 -6.69 23.26
N PHE A 59 -13.25 -7.28 22.36
CA PHE A 59 -13.19 -6.85 20.96
C PHE A 59 -14.56 -6.91 20.27
N HIS A 60 -15.26 -8.05 20.43
CA HIS A 60 -16.63 -8.21 19.97
C HIS A 60 -17.60 -7.92 21.14
N PRO A 61 -18.68 -7.13 20.94
CA PRO A 61 -19.12 -6.52 19.68
C PRO A 61 -18.52 -5.13 19.39
N TYR A 62 -17.96 -4.47 20.40
CA TYR A 62 -17.67 -3.03 20.37
C TYR A 62 -16.74 -2.60 19.23
N PHE A 63 -15.55 -3.18 19.15
CA PHE A 63 -14.56 -2.81 18.15
C PHE A 63 -14.89 -3.43 16.78
N THR A 64 -15.55 -4.60 16.74
CA THR A 64 -16.04 -5.17 15.49
C THR A 64 -17.00 -4.23 14.75
N PHE A 65 -18.00 -3.67 15.43
CA PHE A 65 -18.93 -2.73 14.81
C PHE A 65 -18.27 -1.39 14.49
N LYS A 66 -17.36 -0.92 15.35
CA LYS A 66 -16.58 0.31 15.09
C LYS A 66 -15.75 0.18 13.80
N ASP A 67 -15.06 -0.94 13.63
CA ASP A 67 -14.24 -1.21 12.44
C ASP A 67 -15.10 -1.40 11.19
N LEU A 68 -16.30 -1.96 11.31
CA LEU A 68 -17.24 -2.11 10.19
C LEU A 68 -17.70 -0.75 9.65
N VAL A 69 -17.95 0.23 10.53
CA VAL A 69 -18.31 1.60 10.11
C VAL A 69 -17.17 2.23 9.29
N THR A 70 -15.93 2.15 9.76
CA THR A 70 -14.78 2.72 9.03
C THR A 70 -14.48 1.96 7.74
N PHE A 71 -14.71 0.63 7.72
CA PHE A 71 -14.62 -0.17 6.50
C PHE A 71 -15.60 0.31 5.41
N PHE A 72 -16.86 0.60 5.75
CA PHE A 72 -17.81 1.14 4.77
C PHE A 72 -17.46 2.56 4.31
N VAL A 73 -16.93 3.41 5.20
CA VAL A 73 -16.45 4.74 4.82
C VAL A 73 -15.27 4.63 3.83
N PHE A 74 -14.34 3.69 4.05
CA PHE A 74 -13.25 3.41 3.13
C PHE A 74 -13.75 2.88 1.78
N LEU A 75 -14.71 1.95 1.78
CA LEU A 75 -15.29 1.45 0.52
C LEU A 75 -16.01 2.54 -0.27
N LEU A 76 -16.72 3.46 0.42
CA LEU A 76 -17.35 4.59 -0.23
C LEU A 76 -16.32 5.53 -0.87
N SER A 77 -15.24 5.87 -0.16
CA SER A 77 -14.20 6.75 -0.72
C SER A 77 -13.46 6.09 -1.88
N LEU A 78 -13.16 4.79 -1.78
CA LEU A 78 -12.58 4.02 -2.87
C LEU A 78 -13.51 3.96 -4.08
N ALA A 79 -14.81 3.70 -3.87
CA ALA A 79 -15.81 3.68 -4.93
C ALA A 79 -15.93 5.05 -5.63
N LEU A 80 -15.88 6.15 -4.89
CA LEU A 80 -15.90 7.48 -5.48
C LEU A 80 -14.72 7.71 -6.42
N ILE A 81 -13.51 7.30 -6.02
CA ILE A 81 -12.32 7.40 -6.87
C ILE A 81 -12.48 6.49 -8.08
N VAL A 82 -12.81 5.22 -7.89
CA VAL A 82 -12.87 4.23 -8.98
C VAL A 82 -13.95 4.57 -10.02
N PHE A 83 -15.15 4.98 -9.59
CA PHE A 83 -16.27 5.19 -10.52
C PHE A 83 -16.36 6.60 -11.08
N TYR A 84 -15.97 7.64 -10.32
CA TYR A 84 -16.15 9.03 -10.75
C TYR A 84 -14.85 9.73 -11.13
N ALA A 85 -13.69 9.29 -10.62
CA ALA A 85 -12.41 9.92 -10.90
C ALA A 85 -11.22 8.92 -10.95
N PRO A 86 -11.28 7.86 -11.79
CA PRO A 86 -10.33 6.74 -11.73
C PRO A 86 -8.88 7.15 -12.00
N ASN A 87 -8.68 8.24 -12.74
CA ASN A 87 -7.36 8.73 -13.12
C ASN A 87 -6.87 9.87 -12.22
N LEU A 88 -7.63 10.24 -11.17
CA LEU A 88 -7.31 11.38 -10.29
C LEU A 88 -5.94 11.23 -9.62
N LEU A 89 -5.57 10.02 -9.25
CA LEU A 89 -4.32 9.71 -8.55
C LEU A 89 -3.23 9.15 -9.49
N GLY A 90 -3.52 9.07 -10.80
CA GLY A 90 -2.60 8.56 -11.82
C GLY A 90 -1.89 9.68 -12.58
N HIS A 91 -0.93 9.30 -13.44
CA HIS A 91 -0.24 10.22 -14.34
C HIS A 91 -0.57 9.86 -15.80
N SER A 92 -0.94 10.85 -16.62
CA SER A 92 -1.38 10.63 -18.01
C SER A 92 -0.31 9.95 -18.88
N ASP A 93 0.96 10.23 -18.62
CA ASP A 93 2.08 9.64 -19.38
C ASP A 93 2.16 8.11 -19.28
N ASN A 94 1.60 7.49 -18.23
CA ASN A 94 1.56 6.04 -18.09
C ASN A 94 0.59 5.36 -19.08
N TYR A 95 -0.20 6.13 -19.84
CA TYR A 95 -0.96 5.64 -20.98
C TYR A 95 -0.15 5.62 -22.29
N ILE A 96 1.05 6.20 -22.31
CA ILE A 96 1.96 6.18 -23.45
C ILE A 96 2.94 5.01 -23.26
N PRO A 97 3.12 4.11 -24.24
CA PRO A 97 4.10 3.03 -24.14
C PRO A 97 5.51 3.55 -23.89
N ALA A 98 6.26 2.84 -23.05
CA ALA A 98 7.61 3.25 -22.68
C ALA A 98 8.54 3.36 -23.90
N ASN A 99 9.26 4.48 -24.00
CA ASN A 99 10.28 4.71 -25.01
C ASN A 99 11.64 4.96 -24.32
N PRO A 100 12.61 4.03 -24.38
CA PRO A 100 13.91 4.20 -23.74
C PRO A 100 14.74 5.38 -24.27
N MET A 101 14.40 5.90 -25.45
CA MET A 101 15.11 7.03 -26.08
C MET A 101 14.50 8.39 -25.75
N GLN A 102 13.37 8.41 -25.04
CA GLN A 102 12.65 9.63 -24.73
C GLN A 102 12.17 9.62 -23.28
N THR A 103 12.71 10.54 -22.48
CA THR A 103 12.18 10.82 -21.15
C THR A 103 11.01 11.80 -21.29
N PRO A 104 9.82 11.52 -20.73
CA PRO A 104 8.71 12.47 -20.71
C PRO A 104 9.12 13.76 -19.97
N PRO A 105 8.73 14.95 -20.47
CA PRO A 105 9.05 16.23 -19.83
C PRO A 105 8.37 16.39 -18.47
N SER A 106 7.24 15.70 -18.26
CA SER A 106 6.43 15.69 -17.04
C SER A 106 6.87 14.64 -16.01
N ILE A 107 8.02 13.99 -16.18
CA ILE A 107 8.58 13.15 -15.12
C ILE A 107 8.74 14.02 -13.86
N THR A 108 8.19 13.56 -12.74
CA THR A 108 8.04 14.33 -11.49
C THR A 108 9.35 14.66 -10.77
N GLU A 109 10.47 14.68 -11.48
CA GLU A 109 11.78 15.07 -10.96
C GLU A 109 12.34 16.37 -11.56
N TYR A 110 11.81 16.92 -12.67
CA TYR A 110 12.33 18.18 -13.24
C TYR A 110 11.25 19.05 -13.91
N SER A 111 10.48 19.80 -13.12
CA SER A 111 9.69 20.96 -13.61
C SER A 111 10.52 22.24 -13.72
N LEU A 112 11.83 22.16 -14.04
CA LEU A 112 12.69 23.33 -14.29
C LEU A 112 13.80 22.99 -15.30
N VAL A 113 13.44 22.97 -16.59
CA VAL A 113 14.19 23.60 -17.69
C VAL A 113 13.17 24.21 -18.64
#